data_AF-A0AAJ6NJU0-F1
#
_entry.id   AF-A0AAJ6NJU0-F1
#
_cell.length_a   1.000
_cell.length_b   1.000
_cell.length_c   1.000
_cell.angle_alpha   90.00
_cell.angle_beta   90.00
_cell.angle_gamma   90.00
#
_symmetry.space_group_name_H-M   'P 1'
#
loop_
_entity.id
_entity.type
_entity.pdbx_description
1 polymer ?
#
loop_
_entity_poly.entity_id
_entity_poly.type
_entity_poly.pdbx_seq_one_letter_code
_entity_poly.pdbx_strand_id
1 'polypeptide(L)'
;MIYKVSWSNRFEVKPNRWVYNPTAESRESAHKIIKLIYKHWKKPSYYYHLRDGGHVEALNIHLENLYFATIDISDFLGNISRSRITRSLKPIVGYEVARKIAKISTVKASAGYSHSHHLPYGFNQSPILASICLFDSTLGRLLDKLNKSENIFVSVYMDDIVISAKDKDLLINKFNEILVAAKKSKFILSKEKSHPVASQTKAFNVVITHRNMQVDYDRFVKFQLAYSQSISEEQRHGIGSYVGSINKKQAKLLI
;
A
#
# COMPACT_ATOMS: atom_id res chain seq x y z
N MET A 1 -4.34 -15.62 31.91
CA MET A 1 -3.34 -14.70 31.31
C MET A 1 -4.06 -13.40 30.98
N ILE A 2 -3.85 -12.34 31.76
CA ILE A 2 -4.52 -11.04 31.57
C ILE A 2 -4.03 -10.45 30.25
N TYR A 3 -4.93 -10.20 29.31
CA TYR A 3 -4.58 -9.65 28.00
C TYR A 3 -4.22 -8.17 28.18
N LYS A 4 -2.92 -7.88 28.33
CA LYS A 4 -2.43 -6.51 28.39
C LYS A 4 -2.65 -5.87 27.01
N VAL A 5 -3.29 -4.71 26.98
CA VAL A 5 -3.61 -3.99 25.74
C VAL A 5 -2.31 -3.57 25.06
N SER A 6 -2.15 -3.83 23.76
CA SER A 6 -0.93 -3.57 23.00
C SER A 6 -0.78 -2.12 22.51
N TRP A 7 -1.68 -1.23 22.92
CA TRP A 7 -1.70 0.17 22.52
C TRP A 7 -2.09 1.07 23.70
N SER A 8 -1.60 2.32 23.70
CA SER A 8 -1.79 3.28 24.79
C SER A 8 -2.99 4.20 24.57
N ASN A 9 -3.19 4.65 23.34
CA ASN A 9 -4.35 5.43 22.91
C ASN A 9 -4.68 5.15 21.45
N ARG A 10 -5.83 5.65 21.00
CA ARG A 10 -6.23 5.63 19.60
C ARG A 10 -6.97 6.90 19.24
N PHE A 11 -6.89 7.31 17.99
CA PHE A 11 -7.60 8.47 17.46
C PHE A 11 -8.17 8.15 16.07
N GLU A 12 -9.24 8.85 15.70
CA GLU A 12 -9.93 8.63 14.43
C GLU A 12 -9.44 9.64 13.40
N VAL A 13 -9.01 9.15 12.22
CA VAL A 13 -8.55 10.03 11.13
C VAL A 13 -9.64 10.29 10.09
N LYS A 14 -10.60 9.37 9.98
CA LYS A 14 -11.81 9.45 9.15
C LYS A 14 -12.88 8.61 9.85
N PRO A 15 -14.19 8.84 9.60
CA PRO A 15 -15.24 8.02 10.19
C PRO A 15 -14.95 6.52 10.06
N ASN A 16 -14.96 5.81 11.18
CA ASN A 16 -14.64 4.40 11.38
C ASN A 16 -13.19 3.98 11.04
N ARG A 17 -12.26 4.91 10.83
CA ARG A 17 -10.84 4.62 10.57
C ARG A 17 -9.96 5.10 11.72
N TRP A 18 -9.63 4.16 12.59
CA TRP A 18 -8.86 4.39 13.82
C TRP A 18 -7.37 4.10 13.62
N VAL A 19 -6.53 5.00 14.13
CA VAL A 19 -5.08 4.82 14.28
C VAL A 19 -4.78 4.50 15.74
N TYR A 20 -4.03 3.43 15.97
CA TYR A 20 -3.68 2.93 17.29
C TYR A 20 -2.22 3.26 17.57
N ASN A 21 -1.95 3.92 18.69
CA ASN A 21 -0.59 4.21 19.13
C ASN A 21 -0.04 3.02 19.94
N PRO A 22 0.92 2.25 19.41
CA PRO A 22 1.43 1.07 20.11
C PRO A 22 2.20 1.46 21.37
N THR A 23 2.12 0.63 22.41
CA THR A 23 2.96 0.78 23.61
C THR A 23 4.43 0.52 23.29
N ALA A 24 5.35 0.95 24.17
CA ALA A 24 6.79 0.66 24.01
C ALA A 24 7.07 -0.84 23.87
N GLU A 25 6.45 -1.68 24.72
CA GLU A 25 6.52 -3.14 24.66
C GLU A 25 6.03 -3.70 23.31
N SER A 26 4.96 -3.11 22.75
CA SER A 26 4.42 -3.49 21.45
C SER A 26 5.37 -3.11 20.31
N ARG A 27 6.00 -1.93 20.37
CA ARG A 27 7.01 -1.51 19.39
C ARG A 27 8.25 -2.41 19.41
N GLU A 28 8.73 -2.80 20.59
CA GLU A 28 9.83 -3.74 20.72
C GLU A 28 9.48 -5.11 20.11
N SER A 29 8.28 -5.61 20.40
CA SER A 29 7.76 -6.83 19.80
C SER A 29 7.66 -6.71 18.28
N ALA A 30 7.21 -5.56 17.77
CA ALA A 30 7.13 -5.29 16.34
C ALA A 30 8.51 -5.34 15.67
N HIS A 31 9.55 -4.75 16.27
CA HIS A 31 10.92 -4.84 15.76
C HIS A 31 11.41 -6.29 15.67
N LYS A 32 11.15 -7.11 16.69
CA LYS A 32 11.51 -8.55 16.67
C LYS A 32 10.77 -9.30 15.56
N ILE A 33 9.48 -9.01 15.37
CA ILE A 33 8.65 -9.61 14.31
C ILE A 33 9.17 -9.23 12.93
N ILE A 34 9.41 -7.94 12.69
CA ILE A 34 9.91 -7.43 11.40
C ILE A 34 11.26 -8.05 11.07
N LYS A 35 12.19 -8.09 12.03
CA LYS A 35 13.51 -8.71 11.86
C LYS A 35 13.41 -10.20 11.54
N LEU A 36 12.53 -10.93 12.22
CA LEU A 36 12.29 -12.35 11.94
C LEU A 36 11.74 -12.53 10.53
N ILE A 37 10.74 -11.73 10.13
CA ILE A 37 10.14 -11.82 8.79
C ILE A 37 11.19 -11.54 7.72
N TYR A 38 11.97 -10.47 7.82
CA TYR A 38 12.99 -10.15 6.82
C TYR A 38 14.08 -11.23 6.70
N LYS A 39 14.34 -12.00 7.76
CA LYS A 39 15.26 -13.14 7.70
C LYS A 39 14.70 -14.31 6.87
N HIS A 40 13.39 -14.50 6.85
CA HIS A 40 12.75 -15.70 6.29
C HIS A 40 11.88 -15.44 5.05
N TRP A 41 11.58 -14.18 4.72
CA TRP A 41 10.73 -13.81 3.59
C TRP A 41 11.43 -12.80 2.70
N LYS A 42 11.64 -13.18 1.43
CA LYS A 42 12.21 -12.30 0.41
C LYS A 42 11.13 -11.37 -0.13
N LYS A 43 11.27 -10.08 0.13
CA LYS A 43 10.36 -9.05 -0.40
C LYS A 43 10.33 -9.07 -1.94
N PRO A 44 9.16 -9.06 -2.58
CA PRO A 44 9.08 -8.96 -4.03
C PRO A 44 9.59 -7.60 -4.53
N SER A 45 10.32 -7.61 -5.65
CA SER A 45 10.90 -6.40 -6.28
C SER A 45 9.88 -5.52 -6.98
N TYR A 46 8.58 -5.75 -6.79
CA TYR A 46 7.50 -4.86 -7.22
C TYR A 46 6.69 -4.27 -6.05
N TYR A 47 7.04 -4.59 -4.80
CA TYR A 47 6.48 -3.95 -3.60
C TYR A 47 7.37 -2.75 -3.22
N TYR A 48 6.88 -1.53 -3.42
CA TYR A 48 7.66 -0.30 -3.31
C TYR A 48 7.63 0.32 -1.90
N HIS A 49 6.60 0.06 -1.11
CA HIS A 49 6.55 0.47 0.30
C HIS A 49 7.45 -0.35 1.23
N LEU A 50 8.15 -1.36 0.70
CA LEU A 50 9.13 -2.19 1.41
C LEU A 50 10.57 -1.93 0.98
N ARG A 51 10.82 -0.86 0.21
CA ARG A 51 12.15 -0.47 -0.28
C ARG A 51 12.31 1.05 -0.24
N ASP A 52 13.51 1.48 -0.56
CA ASP A 52 13.86 2.89 -0.74
C ASP A 52 13.32 3.43 -2.08
N GLY A 53 13.06 4.74 -2.15
CA GLY A 53 12.46 5.41 -3.33
C GLY A 53 10.93 5.55 -3.30
N GLY A 54 10.26 4.76 -2.46
CA GLY A 54 8.84 4.95 -2.13
C GLY A 54 7.89 4.87 -3.33
N HIS A 55 6.80 5.64 -3.27
CA HIS A 55 5.75 5.60 -4.30
C HIS A 55 6.13 6.31 -5.60
N VAL A 56 7.08 7.25 -5.59
CA VAL A 56 7.56 7.90 -6.82
C VAL A 56 8.29 6.88 -7.70
N GLU A 57 9.18 6.07 -7.10
CA GLU A 57 9.86 5.01 -7.82
C GLU A 57 8.91 3.91 -8.30
N ALA A 58 7.83 3.68 -7.55
CA ALA A 58 6.75 2.79 -7.97
C ALA A 58 6.14 3.23 -9.31
N LEU A 59 6.09 4.53 -9.58
CA LEU A 59 5.53 5.09 -10.81
C LEU A 59 6.54 5.20 -11.95
N ASN A 60 7.81 5.44 -11.64
CA ASN A 60 8.86 5.61 -12.64
C ASN A 60 8.95 4.44 -13.63
N ILE A 61 8.76 3.20 -13.16
CA ILE A 61 8.82 2.01 -14.04
C ILE A 61 7.72 1.98 -15.12
N HIS A 62 6.66 2.77 -14.96
CA HIS A 62 5.53 2.80 -15.88
C HIS A 62 5.69 3.88 -16.97
N LEU A 63 6.64 4.81 -16.84
CA LEU A 63 6.77 6.00 -17.71
C LEU A 63 6.85 5.71 -19.21
N GLU A 64 7.54 4.64 -19.62
CA GLU A 64 7.70 4.29 -21.03
C GLU A 64 6.51 3.51 -21.63
N ASN A 65 5.48 3.21 -20.83
CA ASN A 65 4.27 2.55 -21.30
C ASN A 65 3.24 3.54 -21.83
N LEU A 66 2.26 3.01 -22.58
CA LEU A 66 1.22 3.80 -23.25
C LEU A 66 -0.13 3.71 -22.54
N TYR A 67 -0.38 2.59 -21.87
CA TYR A 67 -1.65 2.30 -21.21
C TYR A 67 -1.41 1.90 -19.76
N PHE A 68 -2.32 2.34 -18.89
CA PHE A 68 -2.22 2.20 -17.45
C PHE A 68 -3.57 1.79 -16.88
N ALA A 69 -3.56 1.05 -15.78
CA ALA A 69 -4.72 0.83 -14.92
C ALA A 69 -4.29 0.85 -13.46
N THR A 70 -5.19 1.28 -12.59
CA THR A 70 -4.93 1.34 -11.14
C THR A 70 -6.02 0.62 -10.37
N ILE A 71 -5.62 -0.03 -9.30
CA ILE A 71 -6.51 -0.76 -8.40
C ILE A 71 -6.21 -0.28 -6.99
N ASP A 72 -7.24 0.13 -6.27
CA ASP A 72 -7.18 0.52 -4.85
C ASP A 72 -7.96 -0.52 -4.04
N ILE A 73 -7.30 -1.15 -3.06
CA ILE A 73 -7.93 -2.10 -2.15
C ILE A 73 -8.57 -1.33 -0.97
N SER A 74 -9.89 -1.26 -0.98
CA SER A 74 -10.67 -0.67 0.10
C SER A 74 -10.37 -1.34 1.44
N ASP A 75 -10.07 -0.50 2.44
CA ASP A 75 -9.75 -0.90 3.81
C ASP A 75 -8.79 -2.09 3.91
N PHE A 76 -7.67 -1.98 3.19
CA PHE A 76 -6.69 -3.05 3.06
C PHE A 76 -6.30 -3.70 4.39
N LEU A 77 -5.87 -2.92 5.40
CA LEU A 77 -5.50 -3.46 6.71
C LEU A 77 -6.69 -4.09 7.45
N GLY A 78 -7.88 -3.50 7.34
CA GLY A 78 -9.11 -4.03 7.91
C GLY A 78 -9.53 -5.39 7.34
N ASN A 79 -9.22 -5.62 6.06
CA ASN A 79 -9.42 -6.89 5.38
C ASN A 79 -8.36 -7.97 5.71
N ILE A 80 -7.34 -7.65 6.51
CA ILE A 80 -6.34 -8.62 6.96
C ILE A 80 -6.72 -9.16 8.34
N SER A 81 -7.38 -10.32 8.36
CA SER A 81 -7.77 -11.00 9.59
C SER A 81 -6.60 -11.73 10.27
N ARG A 82 -6.72 -11.95 11.58
CA ARG A 82 -5.80 -12.80 12.36
C ARG A 82 -5.59 -14.19 11.73
N SER A 83 -6.64 -14.78 11.19
CA SER A 83 -6.57 -16.10 10.54
C SER A 83 -5.80 -16.04 9.21
N ARG A 84 -5.97 -14.96 8.44
CA ARG A 84 -5.22 -14.73 7.20
C ARG A 84 -3.72 -14.60 7.51
N ILE A 85 -3.36 -13.78 8.51
CA ILE A 85 -1.96 -13.64 8.96
C ILE A 85 -1.37 -14.98 9.37
N THR A 86 -2.09 -15.74 10.20
CA THR A 86 -1.62 -17.05 10.68
C THR A 86 -1.35 -18.00 9.50
N ARG A 87 -2.24 -18.03 8.50
CA ARG A 87 -2.10 -18.88 7.32
C ARG A 87 -0.92 -18.47 6.45
N SER A 88 -0.80 -17.18 6.13
CA SER A 88 0.25 -16.69 5.24
C SER A 88 1.64 -16.74 5.86
N LEU A 89 1.73 -16.66 7.19
CA LEU A 89 3.01 -16.80 7.91
C LEU A 89 3.39 -18.25 8.23
N LYS A 90 2.42 -19.19 8.29
CA LYS A 90 2.69 -20.59 8.65
C LYS A 90 3.82 -21.22 7.81
N PRO A 91 3.88 -21.06 6.47
CA PRO A 91 4.97 -21.60 5.65
C PRO A 91 6.34 -20.95 5.91
N ILE A 92 6.37 -19.75 6.51
CA ILE A 92 7.58 -18.94 6.68
C ILE A 92 8.22 -19.20 8.04
N VAL A 93 7.40 -19.28 9.10
CA VAL A 93 7.88 -19.33 10.50
C VAL A 93 7.25 -20.46 11.33
N GLY A 94 6.43 -21.32 10.73
CA GLY A 94 5.68 -22.36 11.44
C GLY A 94 4.41 -21.84 12.11
N TYR A 95 3.50 -22.76 12.44
CA TYR A 95 2.14 -22.42 12.90
C TYR A 95 2.11 -21.67 14.24
N GLU A 96 2.84 -22.15 15.26
CA GLU A 96 2.81 -21.55 16.59
C GLU A 96 3.32 -20.12 16.60
N VAL A 97 4.44 -19.88 15.91
CA VAL A 97 5.03 -18.53 15.76
C VAL A 97 4.08 -17.64 14.97
N ALA A 98 3.55 -18.12 13.84
CA ALA A 98 2.58 -17.38 13.02
C ALA A 98 1.34 -16.97 13.84
N ARG A 99 0.80 -17.88 14.67
CA ARG A 99 -0.36 -17.61 15.51
C ARG A 99 -0.06 -16.58 16.59
N LYS A 100 1.11 -16.65 17.21
CA LYS A 100 1.58 -15.66 18.19
C LYS A 100 1.71 -14.27 17.55
N ILE A 101 2.38 -14.17 16.40
CA ILE A 101 2.53 -12.92 15.65
C ILE A 101 1.15 -12.32 15.31
N ALA A 102 0.23 -13.15 14.82
CA ALA A 102 -1.11 -12.71 14.46
C ALA A 102 -1.89 -12.18 15.67
N LYS A 103 -1.78 -12.79 16.85
CA LYS A 103 -2.43 -12.32 18.08
C LYS A 103 -1.89 -10.96 18.52
N ILE A 104 -0.56 -10.80 18.56
CA ILE A 104 0.10 -9.55 19.00
C ILE A 104 -0.15 -8.40 18.03
N SER A 105 -0.29 -8.70 16.73
CA SER A 105 -0.37 -7.67 15.68
C SER A 105 -1.78 -7.24 15.31
N THR A 106 -2.81 -7.79 15.95
CA THR A 106 -4.21 -7.49 15.61
C THR A 106 -4.97 -6.90 16.79
N VAL A 107 -5.91 -6.01 16.48
CA VAL A 107 -6.86 -5.44 17.45
C VAL A 107 -8.24 -6.03 17.24
N LYS A 108 -9.08 -5.99 18.28
CA LYS A 108 -10.49 -6.37 18.18
C LYS A 108 -11.20 -5.36 17.28
N ALA A 109 -11.94 -5.86 16.30
CA ALA A 109 -12.67 -5.01 15.38
C ALA A 109 -13.89 -4.37 16.08
N SER A 110 -14.22 -3.15 15.69
CA SER A 110 -15.49 -2.50 16.05
C SER A 110 -16.66 -3.17 15.31
N ALA A 111 -17.90 -2.85 15.70
CA ALA A 111 -19.09 -3.29 14.96
C ALA A 111 -18.99 -2.85 13.48
N GLY A 112 -19.39 -3.74 12.56
CA GLY A 112 -19.38 -3.48 11.10
C GLY A 112 -18.23 -4.11 10.32
N TYR A 113 -17.21 -4.66 10.98
CA TYR A 113 -16.15 -5.43 10.31
C TYR A 113 -16.57 -6.88 10.07
N SER A 114 -16.12 -7.44 8.94
CA SER A 114 -16.38 -8.85 8.56
C SER A 114 -15.61 -9.86 9.42
N HIS A 115 -14.69 -9.40 10.27
CA HIS A 115 -13.76 -10.22 11.05
C HIS A 115 -13.70 -9.72 12.49
N SER A 116 -13.51 -10.64 13.45
CA SER A 116 -13.41 -10.27 14.87
C SER A 116 -12.15 -9.47 15.20
N HIS A 117 -11.09 -9.61 14.41
CA HIS A 117 -9.82 -8.93 14.58
C HIS A 117 -9.17 -8.61 13.24
N HIS A 118 -8.51 -7.46 13.15
CA HIS A 118 -7.82 -7.01 11.94
C HIS A 118 -6.47 -6.35 12.27
N LEU A 119 -5.65 -6.08 11.25
CA LEU A 119 -4.45 -5.27 11.41
C LEU A 119 -4.84 -3.79 11.64
N PRO A 120 -4.35 -3.14 12.70
CA PRO A 120 -4.62 -1.72 12.93
C PRO A 120 -3.68 -0.82 12.11
N TYR A 121 -4.15 0.39 11.81
CA TYR A 121 -3.26 1.50 11.45
C TYR A 121 -2.44 1.90 12.69
N GLY A 122 -1.16 2.23 12.48
CA GLY A 122 -0.24 2.71 13.54
C GLY A 122 0.70 1.64 14.12
N PHE A 123 0.40 0.34 13.96
CA PHE A 123 1.33 -0.71 14.36
C PHE A 123 2.45 -0.87 13.34
N ASN A 124 3.71 -0.83 13.80
CA ASN A 124 4.90 -0.83 12.95
C ASN A 124 4.98 -2.05 12.01
N GLN A 125 4.50 -3.21 12.46
CA GLN A 125 4.52 -4.46 11.70
C GLN A 125 3.31 -4.64 10.77
N SER A 126 2.27 -3.81 10.86
CA SER A 126 1.08 -3.94 10.01
C SER A 126 1.39 -3.91 8.51
N PRO A 127 2.25 -2.99 7.99
CA PRO A 127 2.55 -2.93 6.57
C PRO A 127 3.15 -4.23 6.02
N ILE A 128 4.17 -4.78 6.68
CA ILE A 128 4.83 -6.01 6.20
C ILE A 128 3.91 -7.23 6.30
N LEU A 129 3.10 -7.33 7.35
CA LEU A 129 2.14 -8.43 7.51
C LEU A 129 1.04 -8.37 6.45
N ALA A 130 0.50 -7.18 6.17
CA ALA A 130 -0.49 -6.99 5.12
C ALA A 130 0.08 -7.34 3.74
N SER A 131 1.35 -6.98 3.50
CA SER A 131 2.07 -7.30 2.27
C SER A 131 2.21 -8.80 2.04
N ILE A 132 2.59 -9.56 3.07
CA ILE A 132 2.71 -11.02 2.98
C ILE A 132 1.34 -11.64 2.71
N CYS A 133 0.29 -11.16 3.40
CA CYS A 133 -1.07 -11.65 3.17
C CYS A 133 -1.60 -11.33 1.77
N LEU A 134 -1.22 -10.18 1.19
CA LEU A 134 -1.52 -9.87 -0.21
C LEU A 134 -0.76 -10.82 -1.13
N PHE A 135 0.55 -10.96 -0.93
CA PHE A 135 1.42 -11.81 -1.75
C PHE A 135 0.98 -13.28 -1.78
N ASP A 136 0.62 -13.85 -0.62
CA ASP A 136 0.13 -15.22 -0.47
C ASP A 136 -1.28 -15.46 -1.04
N SER A 137 -2.01 -14.37 -1.38
CA SER A 137 -3.36 -14.47 -1.92
C SER A 137 -3.39 -14.87 -3.42
N THR A 138 -4.57 -15.21 -3.93
CA THR A 138 -4.76 -15.44 -5.37
C THR A 138 -4.42 -14.19 -6.21
N LEU A 139 -4.73 -12.99 -5.69
CA LEU A 139 -4.35 -11.73 -6.31
C LEU A 139 -2.82 -11.56 -6.31
N GLY A 140 -2.17 -11.77 -5.16
CA GLY A 140 -0.71 -11.65 -5.05
C GLY A 140 0.04 -12.57 -5.99
N ARG A 141 -0.39 -13.83 -6.10
CA ARG A 141 0.18 -14.81 -7.05
C ARG A 141 0.00 -14.41 -8.51
N LEU A 142 -1.14 -13.81 -8.86
CA LEU A 142 -1.34 -13.27 -10.21
C LEU A 142 -0.40 -12.08 -10.46
N LEU A 143 -0.29 -11.14 -9.52
CA LEU A 143 0.62 -9.99 -9.64
C LEU A 143 2.07 -10.43 -9.79
N ASP A 144 2.50 -11.46 -9.04
CA ASP A 144 3.85 -12.02 -9.15
C ASP A 144 4.10 -12.63 -10.55
N LYS A 145 3.09 -13.32 -11.11
CA LYS A 145 3.15 -13.83 -12.49
C LYS A 145 3.24 -12.70 -13.51
N LEU A 146 2.44 -11.65 -13.36
CA LEU A 146 2.44 -10.50 -14.26
C LEU A 146 3.76 -9.72 -14.21
N ASN A 147 4.32 -9.52 -13.02
CA ASN A 147 5.62 -8.87 -12.85
C ASN A 147 6.79 -9.64 -13.51
N LYS A 148 6.63 -10.95 -13.72
CA LYS A 148 7.61 -11.79 -14.43
C LYS A 148 7.41 -11.79 -15.95
N SER A 149 6.35 -11.16 -16.46
CA SER A 149 6.11 -11.04 -17.89
C SER A 149 6.83 -9.83 -18.46
N GLU A 150 7.32 -9.92 -19.69
CA GLU A 150 8.11 -8.85 -20.32
C GLU A 150 7.26 -7.63 -20.72
N ASN A 151 5.95 -7.83 -20.90
CA ASN A 151 5.05 -6.82 -21.48
C ASN A 151 4.14 -6.12 -20.46
N ILE A 152 4.16 -6.54 -19.19
CA ILE A 152 3.37 -5.94 -18.12
C ILE A 152 4.28 -5.46 -17.00
N PHE A 153 4.14 -4.20 -16.64
CA PHE A 153 4.82 -3.63 -15.49
C PHE A 153 3.84 -3.57 -14.33
N VAL A 154 4.30 -3.96 -13.14
CA VAL A 154 3.50 -4.00 -11.92
C VAL A 154 4.23 -3.23 -10.84
N SER A 155 3.53 -2.35 -10.15
CA SER A 155 3.98 -1.79 -8.88
C SER A 155 2.88 -1.90 -7.82
N VAL A 156 3.29 -2.17 -6.59
CA VAL A 156 2.41 -2.25 -5.43
C VAL A 156 2.99 -1.32 -4.37
N TYR A 157 2.14 -0.46 -3.82
CA TYR A 157 2.50 0.36 -2.68
C TYR A 157 1.31 0.37 -1.72
N MET A 158 1.44 -0.40 -0.64
CA MET A 158 0.35 -0.66 0.30
C MET A 158 -0.89 -1.25 -0.40
N ASP A 159 -1.99 -0.50 -0.43
CA ASP A 159 -3.29 -0.86 -0.98
C ASP A 159 -3.48 -0.50 -2.46
N ASP A 160 -2.61 0.36 -2.98
CA ASP A 160 -2.60 0.80 -4.36
C ASP A 160 -1.72 -0.14 -5.22
N ILE A 161 -2.26 -0.54 -6.37
CA ILE A 161 -1.59 -1.36 -7.37
C ILE A 161 -1.68 -0.64 -8.71
N VAL A 162 -0.55 -0.47 -9.38
CA VAL A 162 -0.49 0.08 -10.74
C VAL A 162 -0.01 -0.99 -11.69
N ILE A 163 -0.69 -1.12 -12.82
CA ILE A 163 -0.24 -1.94 -13.95
C ILE A 163 -0.17 -1.10 -15.21
N SER A 164 0.79 -1.39 -16.08
CA SER A 164 0.88 -0.73 -17.38
C SER A 164 1.48 -1.63 -18.44
N ALA A 165 1.21 -1.29 -19.70
CA ALA A 165 1.74 -1.96 -20.87
C ALA A 165 1.77 -1.01 -22.07
N LYS A 166 2.49 -1.43 -23.12
CA LYS A 166 2.39 -0.80 -24.45
C LYS A 166 1.18 -1.27 -25.25
N ASP A 167 0.71 -2.48 -24.98
CA ASP A 167 -0.45 -3.10 -25.63
C ASP A 167 -1.71 -2.92 -24.76
N LYS A 168 -2.73 -2.25 -25.33
CA LYS A 168 -4.00 -1.94 -24.64
C LYS A 168 -4.83 -3.19 -24.37
N ASP A 169 -4.98 -4.07 -25.35
CA ASP A 169 -5.88 -5.22 -25.28
C ASP A 169 -5.31 -6.28 -24.33
N LEU A 170 -3.99 -6.47 -24.38
CA LEU A 170 -3.28 -7.26 -23.38
C LEU A 170 -3.56 -6.73 -21.96
N LEU A 171 -3.44 -5.41 -21.76
CA LEU A 171 -3.64 -4.82 -20.45
C LEU A 171 -5.09 -4.93 -19.98
N ILE A 172 -6.08 -4.78 -20.86
CA ILE A 172 -7.50 -4.97 -20.56
C ILE A 172 -7.75 -6.40 -20.08
N ASN A 173 -7.21 -7.39 -20.78
CA ASN A 173 -7.33 -8.79 -20.40
C ASN A 173 -6.74 -9.05 -19.02
N LYS A 174 -5.53 -8.52 -18.74
CA LYS A 174 -4.87 -8.68 -17.43
C LYS A 174 -5.57 -7.93 -16.31
N PHE A 175 -6.11 -6.76 -16.58
CA PHE A 175 -6.93 -6.02 -15.63
C PHE A 175 -8.16 -6.83 -15.22
N ASN A 176 -8.87 -7.44 -16.17
CA ASN A 176 -10.01 -8.30 -15.89
C ASN A 176 -9.64 -9.54 -15.06
N GLU A 177 -8.50 -10.19 -15.37
CA GLU A 177 -7.96 -11.28 -14.55
C GLU A 177 -7.70 -10.83 -13.10
N ILE A 178 -7.19 -9.61 -12.90
CA ILE A 178 -6.95 -9.03 -11.58
C ILE A 178 -8.25 -8.79 -10.82
N LEU A 179 -9.29 -8.24 -11.45
CA LEU A 179 -10.59 -8.05 -10.81
C LEU A 179 -11.17 -9.38 -10.28
N VAL A 180 -11.06 -10.44 -11.08
CA VAL A 180 -11.47 -11.80 -10.68
C VAL A 180 -10.61 -12.32 -9.53
N ALA A 181 -9.28 -12.15 -9.60
CA ALA A 181 -8.36 -12.61 -8.56
C ALA A 181 -8.53 -11.87 -7.23
N ALA A 182 -8.83 -10.57 -7.27
CA ALA A 182 -9.14 -9.75 -6.10
C ALA A 182 -10.41 -10.25 -5.40
N LYS A 183 -11.49 -10.50 -6.17
CA LYS A 183 -12.73 -11.10 -5.65
C LYS A 183 -12.47 -12.46 -5.02
N LYS A 184 -11.74 -13.35 -5.68
CA LYS A 184 -11.35 -14.67 -5.13
C LYS A 184 -10.53 -14.57 -3.85
N SER A 185 -9.73 -13.52 -3.71
CA SER A 185 -8.90 -13.25 -2.53
C SER A 185 -9.66 -12.56 -1.39
N LYS A 186 -10.94 -12.23 -1.61
CA LYS A 186 -11.78 -11.44 -0.69
C LYS A 186 -11.12 -10.09 -0.36
N PHE A 187 -10.49 -9.46 -1.35
CA PHE A 187 -10.11 -8.06 -1.30
C PHE A 187 -11.20 -7.25 -1.99
N ILE A 188 -11.72 -6.25 -1.28
CA ILE A 188 -12.74 -5.34 -1.80
C ILE A 188 -12.01 -4.22 -2.52
N LEU A 189 -12.33 -4.00 -3.79
CA LEU A 189 -11.73 -2.92 -4.57
C LEU A 189 -12.59 -1.66 -4.49
N SER A 190 -11.96 -0.50 -4.42
CA SER A 190 -12.63 0.79 -4.49
C SER A 190 -13.06 1.06 -5.93
N LYS A 191 -14.37 1.17 -6.17
CA LYS A 191 -14.90 1.52 -7.50
C LYS A 191 -14.53 2.94 -7.91
N GLU A 192 -14.42 3.85 -6.94
CA GLU A 192 -14.13 5.27 -7.19
C GLU A 192 -12.65 5.54 -7.44
N LYS A 193 -11.77 4.73 -6.86
CA LYS A 193 -10.32 4.95 -6.92
C LYS A 193 -9.58 3.95 -7.81
N SER A 194 -10.22 2.86 -8.19
CA SER A 194 -9.68 1.96 -9.22
C SER A 194 -10.05 2.52 -10.59
N HIS A 195 -9.06 2.74 -11.43
CA HIS A 195 -9.26 3.25 -12.78
C HIS A 195 -9.00 2.14 -13.80
N PRO A 196 -9.93 1.89 -14.75
CA PRO A 196 -9.73 0.93 -15.82
C PRO A 196 -8.63 1.38 -16.78
N VAL A 197 -8.31 0.52 -17.74
CA VAL A 197 -7.25 0.77 -18.73
C VAL A 197 -7.52 2.05 -19.53
N ALA A 198 -6.57 2.99 -19.47
CA ALA A 198 -6.58 4.24 -20.20
C ALA A 198 -5.16 4.71 -20.55
N SER A 199 -5.01 5.73 -21.39
CA SER A 199 -3.72 6.37 -21.70
C SER A 199 -3.16 7.25 -20.58
N GLN A 200 -3.97 7.44 -19.53
CA GLN A 200 -3.68 8.23 -18.35
C GLN A 200 -4.31 7.55 -17.14
N THR A 201 -3.66 7.63 -15.99
CA THR A 201 -4.26 7.21 -14.73
C THR A 201 -3.81 8.08 -13.57
N LYS A 202 -4.41 7.87 -12.39
CA LYS A 202 -4.04 8.50 -11.13
C LYS A 202 -3.70 7.44 -10.09
N ALA A 203 -2.51 7.53 -9.52
CA ALA A 203 -2.04 6.72 -8.40
C ALA A 203 -1.21 7.58 -7.45
N PHE A 204 -1.28 7.37 -6.13
CA PHE A 204 -0.47 8.10 -5.15
C PHE A 204 -0.61 9.64 -5.17
N ASN A 205 -1.76 10.17 -5.60
CA ASN A 205 -1.96 11.59 -5.91
C ASN A 205 -1.03 12.12 -7.01
N VAL A 206 -0.59 11.26 -7.91
CA VAL A 206 0.17 11.56 -9.11
C VAL A 206 -0.63 11.10 -10.31
N VAL A 207 -0.74 11.97 -11.28
CA VAL A 207 -1.28 11.69 -12.60
C VAL A 207 -0.14 11.24 -13.49
N ILE A 208 -0.33 10.10 -14.16
CA ILE A 208 0.69 9.46 -14.99
C ILE A 208 0.14 9.35 -16.40
N THR A 209 0.96 9.74 -17.37
CA THR A 209 0.77 9.52 -18.80
C THR A 209 2.08 9.00 -19.39
N HIS A 210 2.07 8.62 -20.67
CA HIS A 210 3.31 8.30 -21.37
C HIS A 210 4.35 9.43 -21.20
N ARG A 211 5.54 9.08 -20.69
CA ARG A 211 6.70 9.95 -20.46
C ARG A 211 6.45 11.19 -19.59
N ASN A 212 5.39 11.20 -18.80
CA ASN A 212 5.09 12.34 -17.94
C ASN A 212 4.38 11.91 -16.65
N MET A 213 4.79 12.56 -15.56
CA MET A 213 4.14 12.48 -14.26
C MET A 213 3.93 13.89 -13.73
N GLN A 214 2.83 14.09 -13.04
CA GLN A 214 2.52 15.34 -12.37
C GLN A 214 1.75 15.06 -11.10
N VAL A 215 2.00 15.84 -10.05
CA VAL A 215 1.13 15.85 -8.87
C VAL A 215 -0.28 16.22 -9.31
N ASP A 216 -1.25 15.45 -8.86
CA ASP A 216 -2.67 15.71 -9.07
C ASP A 216 -3.06 17.14 -8.69
N TYR A 217 -3.92 17.77 -9.47
CA TYR A 217 -4.21 19.20 -9.35
C TYR A 217 -4.67 19.59 -7.94
N ASP A 218 -5.68 18.90 -7.39
CA ASP A 218 -6.20 19.20 -6.05
C ASP A 218 -5.13 19.02 -4.96
N ARG A 219 -4.26 18.03 -5.14
CA ARG A 219 -3.14 17.81 -4.23
C ARG A 219 -2.07 18.89 -4.38
N PHE A 220 -1.81 19.34 -5.60
CA PHE A 220 -0.86 20.39 -5.90
C PHE A 220 -1.30 21.74 -5.32
N VAL A 221 -2.59 22.10 -5.46
CA VAL A 221 -3.17 23.30 -4.82
C VAL A 221 -2.99 23.26 -3.31
N LYS A 222 -3.23 22.10 -2.68
CA LYS A 222 -2.97 21.92 -1.24
C LYS A 222 -1.49 22.10 -0.88
N PHE A 223 -0.58 21.66 -1.74
CA PHE A 223 0.85 21.90 -1.53
C PHE A 223 1.23 23.37 -1.70
N GLN A 224 0.68 24.09 -2.68
CA GLN A 224 0.92 25.54 -2.83
C GLN A 224 0.44 26.32 -1.60
N LEU A 225 -0.76 26.02 -1.10
CA LEU A 225 -1.28 26.63 0.12
C LEU A 225 -0.38 26.32 1.32
N ALA A 226 0.01 25.05 1.51
CA ALA A 226 0.88 24.65 2.60
C ALA A 226 2.29 25.24 2.48
N TYR A 227 2.80 25.43 1.25
CA TYR A 227 4.12 25.99 0.99
C TYR A 227 4.14 27.49 1.31
N SER A 228 3.17 28.26 0.80
CA SER A 228 3.06 29.71 1.02
C SER A 228 2.79 30.09 2.47
N GLN A 229 1.99 29.28 3.19
CA GLN A 229 1.65 29.52 4.59
C GLN A 229 2.72 29.03 5.57
N SER A 230 3.71 28.24 5.11
CA SER A 230 4.69 27.65 6.01
C SER A 230 5.78 28.65 6.40
N ILE A 231 5.96 28.81 7.70
CA ILE A 231 7.10 29.50 8.31
C ILE A 231 8.33 28.58 8.47
N SER A 232 8.17 27.27 8.23
CA SER A 232 9.24 26.28 8.40
C SER A 232 9.97 26.06 7.08
N GLU A 233 11.27 26.35 7.06
CA GLU A 233 12.14 26.05 5.91
C GLU A 233 12.15 24.56 5.56
N GLU A 234 12.19 23.68 6.56
CA GLU A 234 12.15 22.24 6.36
C GLU A 234 10.85 21.77 5.71
N GLN A 235 9.71 22.35 6.10
CA GLN A 235 8.44 22.02 5.48
C GLN A 235 8.39 22.48 4.02
N ARG A 236 8.85 23.71 3.72
CA ARG A 236 8.95 24.23 2.35
C ARG A 236 9.89 23.34 1.52
N HIS A 237 11.08 23.04 2.05
CA HIS A 237 12.05 22.17 1.39
C HIS A 237 11.47 20.77 1.13
N GLY A 238 10.77 20.18 2.09
CA GLY A 238 10.12 18.88 1.93
C GLY A 238 9.05 18.87 0.84
N ILE A 239 8.17 19.88 0.80
CA ILE A 239 7.16 20.03 -0.26
C ILE A 239 7.83 20.25 -1.62
N GLY A 240 8.79 21.18 -1.71
CA GLY A 240 9.51 21.49 -2.94
C GLY A 240 10.26 20.29 -3.50
N SER A 241 10.98 19.57 -2.65
CA SER A 241 11.70 18.35 -3.02
C SER A 241 10.76 17.25 -3.49
N TYR A 242 9.64 17.05 -2.78
CA TYR A 242 8.61 16.09 -3.19
C TYR A 242 8.04 16.40 -4.57
N VAL A 243 7.52 17.61 -4.77
CA VAL A 243 6.95 18.03 -6.07
C VAL A 243 8.03 17.97 -7.15
N GLY A 244 9.25 18.40 -6.86
CA GLY A 244 10.39 18.39 -7.79
C GLY A 244 10.81 16.99 -8.24
N SER A 245 10.71 16.01 -7.35
CA SER A 245 10.98 14.59 -7.66
C SER A 245 9.99 13.99 -8.66
N ILE A 246 8.76 14.53 -8.70
CA ILE A 246 7.70 14.08 -9.62
C ILE A 246 7.72 14.92 -10.90
N ASN A 247 7.75 16.25 -10.77
CA ASN A 247 7.67 17.18 -11.87
C ASN A 247 8.37 18.51 -11.54
N LYS A 248 9.54 18.72 -12.14
CA LYS A 248 10.32 19.96 -11.99
C LYS A 248 9.59 21.22 -12.45
N LYS A 249 8.64 21.13 -13.39
CA LYS A 249 7.86 22.29 -13.85
C LYS A 249 6.84 22.70 -12.78
N GLN A 250 6.13 21.75 -12.18
CA GLN A 250 5.22 22.04 -11.06
C GLN A 250 5.96 22.58 -9.83
N ALA A 251 7.17 22.09 -9.55
CA ALA A 251 7.96 22.59 -8.42
C ALA A 251 8.30 24.09 -8.56
N LYS A 252 8.53 24.58 -9.80
CA LYS A 252 8.75 26.01 -10.07
C LYS A 252 7.50 26.87 -9.89
N LEU A 253 6.31 26.27 -9.82
CA LEU A 253 5.04 26.95 -9.61
C LEU A 253 4.64 26.98 -8.12
N LEU A 254 5.45 26.43 -7.23
CA LEU A 254 5.29 26.65 -5.79
C LEU A 254 5.70 28.09 -5.49
N ILE A 255 4.73 28.87 -5.01
CA ILE A 255 4.87 30.25 -4.57
C ILE A 255 4.60 30.33 -3.08
#